data_AF-A0A3D4S6G1-F1
#
_entry.id   AF-A0A3D4S6G1-F1
#
_cell.length_a   1.000
_cell.length_b   1.000
_cell.length_c   1.000
_cell.angle_alpha   90.00
_cell.angle_beta   90.00
_cell.angle_gamma   90.00
#
_symmetry.space_group_name_H-M   'P 1'
#
loop_
_entity.id
_entity.type
_entity.pdbx_description
1 polymer ?
#
loop_
_entity_poly.entity_id
_entity_poly.type
_entity_poly.pdbx_seq_one_letter_code
_entity_poly.pdbx_strand_id
1 'polypeptide(L)'
;MKIRRNLVERGKTAMTVGEAIAKRIDFYLTRRGISLYRLAADAGLPVSTLQNLYRGHTKSPTVAVVMKLTEALDVTVGEFFDDALFSPDILELD
;
A
#
# COMPACT_ATOMS: atom_id res chain seq x y z
N MET A 1 -9.40 -19.04 -26.38
CA MET A 1 -10.63 -18.38 -25.89
C MET A 1 -10.38 -17.90 -24.46
N LYS A 2 -10.05 -16.61 -24.29
CA LYS A 2 -9.69 -16.02 -22.99
C LYS A 2 -10.97 -15.73 -22.19
N ILE A 3 -11.17 -16.44 -21.09
CA ILE A 3 -12.23 -16.13 -20.13
C ILE A 3 -11.79 -14.88 -19.36
N ARG A 4 -12.15 -13.69 -19.89
CA ARG A 4 -12.07 -12.43 -19.17
C ARG A 4 -13.23 -12.40 -18.17
N ARG A 5 -12.96 -12.80 -16.92
CA ARG A 5 -13.94 -12.68 -15.83
C ARG A 5 -13.95 -11.22 -15.35
N ASN A 6 -15.00 -10.52 -15.75
CA ASN A 6 -15.64 -9.34 -15.15
C ASN A 6 -14.84 -8.52 -14.14
N LEU A 7 -14.51 -7.28 -14.55
CA LEU A 7 -14.21 -6.17 -13.66
C LEU A 7 -14.94 -4.89 -14.13
N VAL A 8 -16.20 -5.04 -14.52
CA VAL A 8 -17.08 -3.93 -14.96
C VAL A 8 -18.29 -3.87 -14.02
N GLU A 9 -18.11 -3.62 -12.72
CA GLU A 9 -19.26 -3.36 -11.80
C GLU A 9 -18.95 -2.43 -10.61
N ARG A 10 -18.00 -1.51 -10.74
CA ARG A 10 -17.97 -0.28 -9.94
C ARG A 10 -17.42 0.83 -10.81
N GLY A 11 -18.12 1.96 -10.92
CA GLY A 11 -17.55 3.16 -11.54
C GLY A 11 -16.18 3.41 -10.90
N LYS A 12 -15.11 3.26 -11.68
CA LYS A 12 -13.76 3.10 -11.14
C LYS A 12 -13.23 4.49 -10.81
N THR A 13 -13.62 4.98 -9.63
CA THR A 13 -12.96 6.08 -8.93
C THR A 13 -11.47 5.74 -8.81
N ALA A 14 -10.61 6.74 -9.01
CA ALA A 14 -9.17 6.57 -8.93
C ALA A 14 -8.75 6.00 -7.56
N MET A 15 -7.64 5.24 -7.53
CA MET A 15 -7.13 4.61 -6.30
C MET A 15 -6.42 5.65 -5.45
N THR A 16 -6.67 5.70 -4.15
CA THR A 16 -5.95 6.62 -3.26
C THR A 16 -4.50 6.18 -3.04
N VAL A 17 -3.64 7.12 -2.66
CA VAL A 17 -2.23 6.82 -2.30
C VAL A 17 -2.16 5.81 -1.14
N GLY A 18 -3.06 5.92 -0.16
CA GLY A 18 -3.14 5.00 0.97
C GLY A 18 -3.47 3.57 0.57
N GLU A 19 -4.39 3.38 -0.39
CA GLU A 19 -4.71 2.06 -0.94
C GLU A 19 -3.54 1.47 -1.75
N ALA A 20 -2.83 2.31 -2.51
CA ALA A 20 -1.63 1.89 -3.24
C ALA A 20 -0.53 1.41 -2.28
N ILE A 21 -0.30 2.16 -1.20
CA ILE A 21 0.66 1.81 -0.15
C ILE A 21 0.23 0.52 0.57
N ALA A 22 -1.05 0.34 0.89
CA ALA A 22 -1.54 -0.90 1.50
C ALA A 22 -1.27 -2.13 0.62
N LYS A 23 -1.54 -2.03 -0.69
CA LYS A 23 -1.21 -3.10 -1.65
C LYS A 23 0.28 -3.37 -1.74
N ARG A 24 1.12 -2.32 -1.70
CA ARG A 24 2.57 -2.47 -1.71
C ARG A 24 3.10 -3.12 -0.43
N ILE A 25 2.50 -2.83 0.72
CA ILE A 25 2.77 -3.52 1.98
C ILE A 25 2.46 -5.02 1.83
N ASP A 26 1.26 -5.39 1.33
CA ASP A 26 0.86 -6.80 1.15
C ASP A 26 1.85 -7.60 0.27
N PHE A 27 2.38 -6.98 -0.79
CA PHE A 27 3.42 -7.57 -1.62
C PHE A 27 4.65 -7.97 -0.78
N TYR A 28 5.15 -7.06 0.06
CA TYR A 28 6.32 -7.32 0.89
C TYR A 28 6.03 -8.29 2.05
N LEU A 29 4.86 -8.18 2.69
CA LEU A 29 4.45 -9.13 3.73
C LEU A 29 4.41 -10.56 3.19
N THR A 30 3.81 -10.74 2.01
CA THR A 30 3.72 -12.05 1.34
C THR A 30 5.10 -12.57 0.95
N ARG A 31 5.95 -11.73 0.36
CA ARG A 31 7.31 -12.12 -0.07
C ARG A 31 8.21 -12.50 1.11
N ARG A 32 8.02 -11.87 2.27
CA ARG A 32 8.85 -12.07 3.48
C ARG A 32 8.24 -13.07 4.47
N GLY A 33 6.98 -13.46 4.30
CA GLY A 33 6.28 -14.35 5.23
C GLY A 33 6.06 -13.74 6.62
N ILE A 34 5.91 -12.41 6.70
CA ILE A 34 5.70 -11.70 7.97
C ILE A 34 4.27 -11.13 8.06
N SER A 35 3.76 -10.96 9.27
CA SER A 35 2.43 -10.41 9.49
C SER A 35 2.44 -8.88 9.48
N LEU A 36 1.26 -8.28 9.24
CA LEU A 36 1.06 -6.83 9.37
C LEU A 36 1.44 -6.32 10.77
N TYR A 37 1.13 -7.10 11.81
CA TYR A 37 1.47 -6.79 13.20
C TYR A 37 2.98 -6.76 13.42
N ARG A 38 3.72 -7.71 12.81
CA ARG A 38 5.18 -7.73 12.88
C ARG A 38 5.78 -6.50 12.21
N LEU A 39 5.30 -6.15 11.02
CA LEU A 39 5.74 -4.93 10.33
C LEU A 39 5.45 -3.67 11.15
N ALA A 40 4.27 -3.54 11.75
CA ALA A 40 3.94 -2.37 12.58
C ALA A 40 4.90 -2.25 13.78
N ALA A 41 5.21 -3.37 14.43
CA ALA A 41 6.17 -3.41 15.54
C ALA A 41 7.57 -3.02 15.08
N ASP A 42 8.07 -3.61 13.99
CA ASP A 42 9.41 -3.33 13.45
C ASP A 42 9.53 -1.86 12.97
N ALA A 43 8.45 -1.27 12.45
CA ALA A 43 8.40 0.13 12.02
C ALA A 43 8.19 1.14 13.17
N GLY A 44 7.97 0.67 14.41
CA GLY A 44 7.61 1.54 15.53
C GLY A 44 6.33 2.35 15.27
N LEU A 45 5.33 1.70 14.65
CA LEU A 45 4.04 2.28 14.30
C LEU A 45 2.89 1.56 15.02
N PRO A 46 1.83 2.27 15.43
CA PRO A 46 0.61 1.63 15.88
C PRO A 46 0.03 0.73 14.79
N VAL A 47 -0.43 -0.47 15.15
CA VAL A 47 -1.12 -1.36 14.20
C VAL A 47 -2.34 -0.68 13.58
N SER A 48 -3.01 0.19 14.34
CA SER A 48 -4.14 0.99 13.85
C SER A 48 -3.78 1.93 12.70
N THR A 49 -2.53 2.43 12.64
CA THR A 49 -2.04 3.23 11.52
C THR A 49 -2.08 2.43 10.24
N LEU A 50 -1.59 1.20 10.25
CA LEU A 50 -1.61 0.33 9.08
C LEU A 50 -3.06 -0.08 8.78
N GLN A 51 -3.85 -0.51 9.78
CA GLN A 51 -5.26 -0.86 9.57
C GLN A 51 -6.09 0.27 8.95
N ASN A 52 -5.79 1.53 9.27
CA ASN A 52 -6.46 2.69 8.66
C ASN A 52 -6.13 2.85 7.17
N LEU A 53 -4.94 2.44 6.71
CA LEU A 53 -4.63 2.34 5.27
C LEU A 53 -5.51 1.29 4.61
N TYR A 54 -5.58 0.09 5.18
CA TYR A 54 -6.37 -1.04 4.63
C TYR A 54 -7.88 -0.77 4.61
N ARG A 55 -8.38 0.02 5.56
CA ARG A 55 -9.80 0.43 5.64
C ARG A 55 -10.12 1.64 4.77
N GLY A 56 -9.13 2.24 4.10
CA GLY A 56 -9.31 3.47 3.33
C GLY A 56 -9.59 4.73 4.18
N HIS A 57 -9.39 4.66 5.50
CA HIS A 57 -9.54 5.82 6.39
C HIS A 57 -8.40 6.83 6.22
N THR A 58 -7.23 6.36 5.78
CA THR A 58 -6.09 7.21 5.45
C THR A 58 -5.90 7.23 3.95
N LYS A 59 -6.37 8.31 3.29
CA LYS A 59 -6.22 8.49 1.83
C LYS A 59 -4.77 8.76 1.40
N SER A 60 -4.00 9.45 2.23
CA SER A 60 -2.60 9.79 1.96
C SER A 60 -1.81 9.79 3.28
N PRO A 61 -1.01 8.76 3.57
CA PRO A 61 -0.14 8.77 4.74
C PRO A 61 0.99 9.77 4.57
N THR A 62 1.56 10.21 5.69
CA THR A 62 2.72 11.10 5.66
C THR A 62 3.96 10.37 5.12
N VAL A 63 4.89 11.13 4.53
CA VAL A 63 6.18 10.60 4.09
C VAL A 63 6.94 9.92 5.25
N ALA A 64 6.82 10.44 6.47
CA ALA A 64 7.41 9.84 7.67
C ALA A 64 6.91 8.41 7.96
N VAL A 65 5.61 8.14 7.73
CA VAL A 65 5.06 6.77 7.85
C VAL A 65 5.68 5.87 6.80
N VAL A 66 5.79 6.34 5.54
CA VAL A 66 6.40 5.56 4.46
C VAL A 66 7.87 5.26 4.76
N MET A 67 8.65 6.24 5.21
CA MET A 67 10.07 6.04 5.56
C MET A 67 10.25 4.95 6.62
N LYS A 68 9.43 4.97 7.69
CA LYS A 68 9.46 3.92 8.72
C LYS A 68 9.09 2.55 8.18
N LEU A 69 8.10 2.48 7.30
CA LEU A 69 7.71 1.22 6.66
C LEU A 69 8.83 0.68 5.78
N THR A 70 9.48 1.52 4.98
CA THR A 70 10.57 1.11 4.10
C THR A 70 11.81 0.68 4.88
N GLU A 71 12.11 1.36 5.99
CA GLU A 71 13.18 0.97 6.92
C GLU A 71 12.90 -0.41 7.54
N ALA A 72 11.71 -0.63 8.10
CA ALA A 72 11.33 -1.92 8.67
C ALA A 72 11.23 -3.05 7.63
N LEU A 73 10.89 -2.69 6.40
CA LEU A 73 10.88 -3.59 5.26
C LEU A 73 12.26 -3.76 4.64
N ASP A 74 13.34 -3.17 5.13
CA ASP A 74 14.69 -3.28 4.54
C ASP A 74 14.65 -3.13 3.00
N VAL A 75 14.00 -2.04 2.55
CA VAL A 75 13.92 -1.61 1.15
C VAL A 75 14.09 -0.10 1.09
N THR A 76 14.60 0.40 -0.01
CA THR A 76 14.65 1.84 -0.24
C THR A 76 13.26 2.41 -0.54
N VAL A 77 13.08 3.71 -0.30
CA VAL A 77 11.87 4.44 -0.72
C VAL A 77 11.67 4.34 -2.23
N GLY A 78 12.75 4.40 -3.02
CA GLY A 78 12.69 4.24 -4.48
C GLY A 78 12.14 2.88 -4.89
N GLU A 79 12.67 1.78 -4.36
CA GLU A 79 12.17 0.43 -4.62
C GLU A 79 10.72 0.25 -4.14
N PHE A 80 10.34 0.89 -3.04
CA PHE A 80 8.96 0.82 -2.57
C PHE A 80 8.00 1.46 -3.58
N PHE A 81 8.33 2.64 -4.12
CA PHE A 81 7.50 3.35 -5.10
C PHE A 81 7.69 2.91 -6.56
N ASP A 82 8.68 2.06 -6.85
CA ASP A 82 8.87 1.45 -8.17
C ASP A 82 7.83 0.33 -8.41
N ASP A 83 6.58 0.76 -8.62
CA ASP A 83 5.43 -0.08 -8.94
C ASP A 83 4.40 0.71 -9.75
N ALA A 84 3.74 0.05 -10.69
CA ALA A 84 2.66 0.62 -11.49
C ALA A 84 1.51 1.18 -10.63
N LEU A 85 1.35 0.70 -9.39
CA LEU A 85 0.43 1.23 -8.37
C LEU A 85 0.60 2.74 -8.12
N PHE A 86 1.78 3.30 -8.39
CA PHE A 86 2.08 4.71 -8.18
C PHE A 86 2.10 5.55 -9.47
N SER A 87 1.52 5.03 -10.56
CA SER A 87 1.36 5.79 -11.80
C SER A 87 0.32 6.92 -11.62
N PRO A 88 0.59 8.14 -12.15
CA PRO A 88 -0.37 9.25 -12.14
C PRO A 88 -1.71 8.92 -12.83
N ASP A 89 -1.72 7.98 -13.79
CA ASP A 89 -2.93 7.62 -14.54
C ASP A 89 -3.96 6.84 -13.69
N ILE A 90 -3.56 6.31 -12.54
CA ILE A 90 -4.41 5.46 -11.70
C ILE A 90 -4.61 6.00 -10.29
N LEU A 91 -3.78 6.96 -9.85
CA LEU A 91 -3.83 7.53 -8.52
C LEU A 91 -4.77 8.74 -8.46
N GLU A 92 -5.62 8.77 -7.43
CA GLU A 92 -6.32 9.98 -6.99
C GLU A 92 -5.30 10.85 -6.25
N LEU A 93 -4.98 11.99 -6.84
CA LEU A 93 -4.16 13.04 -6.23
C LEU A 93 -5.07 14.23 -5.95
N ASP A 94 -5.35 14.46 -4.66
CA ASP A 94 -6.15 15.59 -4.15
C ASP A 94 -5.34 16.92 -4.21
#